data_AF-A0A0E3Q039-F1
#
_entry.id   AF-A0A0E3Q039-F1
#
_cell.length_a   1.000
_cell.length_b   1.000
_cell.length_c   1.000
_cell.angle_alpha   90.00
_cell.angle_beta   90.00
_cell.angle_gamma   90.00
#
_symmetry.space_group_name_H-M   'P 1'
#
loop_
_entity.id
_entity.type
_entity.pdbx_description
1 polymer ?
#
loop_
_entity_poly.entity_id
_entity_poly.type
_entity_poly.pdbx_seq_one_letter_code
_entity_poly.pdbx_strand_id
1 'polypeptide(L)' 'MHEQAVCDHEKCREFSETLSNLLVRLEDMKYYRTADRLMSILINCSPKEASHCEKASLVGEMMKEVTKELTKKHNSR' A
#
# COMPACT_ATOMS: atom_id res chain seq x y z
N MET A 1 16.37 -1.32 13.81
CA MET A 1 16.03 -0.78 12.48
C MET A 1 15.45 -1.90 11.64
N HIS A 2 14.64 -1.56 10.65
CA HIS A 2 13.66 -2.37 9.94
C HIS A 2 14.27 -3.46 9.02
N GLU A 3 15.15 -4.31 9.55
CA GLU A 3 15.91 -5.33 8.80
C GLU A 3 15.41 -6.77 9.00
N GLN A 4 14.31 -6.99 9.74
CA GLN A 4 13.80 -8.35 10.04
C GLN A 4 12.31 -8.56 9.76
N ALA A 5 11.71 -7.77 8.87
CA ALA A 5 10.39 -8.09 8.33
C ALA A 5 10.55 -8.56 6.88
N VAL A 6 11.27 -9.67 6.69
CA VAL A 6 11.20 -10.43 5.45
C VAL A 6 9.81 -11.05 5.41
N CYS A 7 8.89 -10.28 4.85
CA CYS A 7 7.80 -10.77 4.02
C CYS A 7 7.10 -12.03 4.53
N ASP A 8 6.39 -11.86 5.64
CA ASP A 8 5.41 -12.79 6.14
C ASP A 8 4.19 -12.74 5.21
N HIS A 9 3.86 -13.89 4.61
CA HIS A 9 2.73 -14.02 3.69
C HIS A 9 1.41 -13.57 4.34
N GLU A 10 1.24 -13.84 5.65
CA GLU A 10 0.06 -13.39 6.38
C GLU A 10 0.00 -11.87 6.48
N LYS A 11 1.13 -11.21 6.78
CA LYS A 11 1.18 -9.73 6.82
C LYS A 11 1.00 -9.10 5.45
N CYS A 12 1.50 -9.72 4.39
CA CYS A 12 1.25 -9.27 3.01
C CYS A 12 -0.23 -9.37 2.66
N ARG A 13 -0.88 -10.45 3.07
CA ARG A 13 -2.32 -10.65 2.89
C ARG A 13 -3.13 -9.61 3.67
N GLU A 14 -2.88 -9.44 4.96
CA GLU A 14 -3.54 -8.43 5.80
C GLU A 14 -3.36 -7.02 5.23
N PHE A 15 -2.15 -6.71 4.76
CA PHE A 15 -1.83 -5.44 4.13
C PHE A 15 -2.62 -5.23 2.82
N SER A 16 -2.69 -6.26 1.96
CA SER A 16 -3.44 -6.21 0.71
C SER A 16 -4.95 -6.07 0.94
N GLU A 17 -5.51 -6.78 1.92
CA GLU A 17 -6.92 -6.65 2.32
C GLU A 17 -7.21 -5.24 2.87
N THR A 18 -6.33 -4.72 3.73
CA THR A 18 -6.46 -3.36 4.27
C THR A 18 -6.40 -2.29 3.17
N LEU A 19 -5.45 -2.43 2.24
CA LEU A 19 -5.32 -1.55 1.08
C LEU A 19 -6.53 -1.59 0.16
N SER A 20 -7.07 -2.78 -0.10
CA SER A 20 -8.25 -2.96 -0.94
C SER A 20 -9.47 -2.29 -0.31
N ASN A 21 -9.66 -2.43 1.01
CA ASN A 21 -10.71 -1.73 1.73
C ASN A 21 -10.53 -0.20 1.70
N LEU A 22 -9.29 0.28 1.79
CA LEU A 22 -8.99 1.72 1.70
C LEU A 22 -9.23 2.26 0.28
N LEU A 23 -8.92 1.46 -0.75
CA LEU A 23 -9.14 1.80 -2.16
C LEU A 23 -10.64 2.07 -2.41
N VAL A 24 -11.51 1.15 -1.99
CA VAL A 24 -12.97 1.30 -2.11
C VAL A 24 -13.44 2.60 -1.45
N ARG A 25 -12.97 2.89 -0.23
CA ARG A 25 -13.32 4.15 0.47
C ARG A 25 -12.85 5.39 -0.27
N LEU A 26 -11.67 5.34 -0.89
CA LEU A 26 -11.13 6.48 -1.66
C LEU A 26 -11.88 6.68 -2.98
N GLU A 27 -12.30 5.61 -3.64
CA GLU A 27 -13.17 5.66 -4.81
C GLU A 27 -14.53 6.25 -4.46
N ASP A 28 -15.15 5.82 -3.36
CA ASP A 28 -16.41 6.37 -2.84
C ASP A 28 -16.30 7.87 -2.55
N MET A 29 -15.18 8.30 -1.98
CA MET A 29 -14.87 9.70 -1.71
C MET A 29 -14.38 10.48 -2.96
N LYS A 30 -14.36 9.85 -4.14
CA LYS A 30 -13.92 10.42 -5.43
C LYS A 30 -12.45 10.88 -5.46
N TYR A 31 -11.61 10.32 -4.60
CA TYR A 31 -10.16 10.56 -4.57
C TYR A 31 -9.42 9.68 -5.58
N TYR A 32 -9.81 9.75 -6.85
CA TYR A 32 -9.33 8.86 -7.91
C TYR A 32 -7.80 8.86 -8.08
N ARG A 33 -7.14 10.01 -7.91
CA ARG A 33 -5.66 10.09 -7.97
C ARG A 33 -4.95 9.27 -6.88
N THR A 34 -5.54 9.22 -5.68
CA THR A 34 -4.99 8.42 -4.58
C THR A 34 -5.34 6.96 -4.77
N ALA A 35 -6.55 6.67 -5.26
CA ALA A 35 -7.00 5.32 -5.62
C ALA A 35 -6.09 4.67 -6.68
N ASP A 36 -5.78 5.38 -7.77
CA ASP A 36 -4.87 4.88 -8.83
C ASP A 36 -3.47 4.50 -8.29
N ARG A 37 -2.95 5.27 -7.34
CA ARG A 37 -1.66 4.98 -6.71
C ARG A 37 -1.72 3.73 -5.83
N LEU A 38 -2.81 3.55 -5.09
CA LEU A 38 -3.04 2.35 -4.29
C LEU A 38 -3.25 1.12 -5.16
N MET A 39 -3.94 1.24 -6.31
CA MET A 39 -4.02 0.19 -7.31
C MET A 39 -2.63 -0.23 -7.80
N SER A 40 -1.74 0.72 -8.12
CA SER A 40 -0.36 0.41 -8.53
C SER A 40 0.41 -0.37 -7.45
N ILE A 41 0.18 -0.05 -6.18
CA ILE A 41 0.78 -0.77 -5.04
C ILE A 41 0.22 -2.20 -4.95
N LEU A 42 -1.10 -2.36 -5.06
CA LEU A 42 -1.76 -3.68 -5.05
C LEU A 42 -1.32 -4.58 -6.20
N ILE A 43 -1.14 -4.01 -7.41
CA ILE A 43 -0.62 -4.74 -8.58
C ILE A 43 0.80 -5.25 -8.33
N ASN A 44 1.62 -4.47 -7.63
CA ASN A 44 2.99 -4.86 -7.28
C ASN A 44 3.08 -5.79 -6.07
N CYS A 45 2.03 -5.83 -5.25
CA CYS A 45 1.89 -6.68 -4.06
C CYS A 45 0.80 -7.73 -4.29
N SER A 46 1.06 -8.70 -5.18
CA SER A 46 0.19 -9.86 -5.36
C SER A 46 0.68 -11.00 -4.46
N PRO A 47 -0.01 -11.31 -3.33
CA PRO A 47 0.30 -12.48 -2.54
C PRO A 47 -0.08 -13.72 -3.36
N LYS A 48 0.89 -14.29 -4.07
CA LYS A 48 0.73 -15.63 -4.62
C LYS A 48 1.02 -16.62 -3.50
N GLU A 49 0.10 -17.54 -3.28
CA GLU A 49 0.32 -18.69 -2.40
C GLU A 49 1.63 -19.37 -2.81
N ALA A 50 2.58 -19.44 -1.88
CA ALA A 50 3.92 -20.04 -1.99
C ALA A 50 5.12 -19.16 -2.39
N SER A 51 5.03 -17.83 -2.46
CA SER A 51 6.23 -16.98 -2.66
C SER A 51 6.30 -15.76 -1.76
N HIS A 52 7.49 -15.48 -1.21
CA HIS A 52 7.78 -14.20 -0.57
C HIS A 52 7.54 -13.06 -1.57
N CYS A 53 6.91 -11.96 -1.15
CA CYS A 53 6.84 -10.74 -1.96
C CYS A 53 8.26 -10.20 -2.18
N GLU A 54 8.80 -10.47 -3.36
CA GLU A 54 10.11 -10.00 -3.82
C GLU A 54 10.18 -8.46 -3.88
N LYS A 55 9.02 -7.80 -3.96
CA LYS A 55 8.87 -6.34 -4.07
C LYS A 55 8.51 -5.66 -2.74
N ALA A 56 8.60 -6.35 -1.61
CA ALA A 56 8.20 -5.79 -0.31
C ALA A 56 8.90 -4.46 0.02
N SER A 57 10.19 -4.32 -0.34
CA SER A 57 10.92 -3.06 -0.16
C SER A 57 10.36 -1.92 -1.01
N LEU A 58 10.05 -2.19 -2.28
CA LEU A 58 9.48 -1.21 -3.22
C LEU A 58 8.08 -0.77 -2.76
N VAL A 59 7.23 -1.73 -2.38
CA VAL A 59 5.88 -1.48 -1.83
C VAL A 59 5.95 -0.61 -0.57
N GLY A 60 6.91 -0.89 0.32
CA GLY A 60 7.14 -0.10 1.53
C GLY A 60 7.57 1.35 1.24
N GLU A 61 8.39 1.57 0.21
CA GLU A 61 8.76 2.93 -0.23
C GLU A 61 7.56 3.68 -0.83
N MET A 62 6.80 3.05 -1.71
CA MET A 62 5.60 3.65 -2.31
C MET A 62 4.57 4.06 -1.25
N MET A 63 4.37 3.25 -0.21
CA MET A 63 3.48 3.60 0.91
C MET A 63 3.98 4.79 1.72
N LYS A 64 5.29 4.91 1.95
CA LYS A 64 5.86 6.08 2.64
C LYS A 64 5.62 7.35 1.83
N GLU A 65 5.71 7.29 0.50
CA GLU A 65 5.41 8.43 -0.37
C GLU A 65 3.94 8.82 -0.33
N VAL A 66 3.02 7.85 -0.47
CA VAL A 66 1.57 8.10 -0.36
C VAL A 66 1.23 8.72 1.00
N THR A 67 1.79 8.20 2.09
CA THR A 67 1.57 8.73 3.44
C THR A 67 2.09 10.17 3.59
N LYS A 68 3.29 10.47 3.04
CA LYS A 68 3.86 11.83 3.03
C LYS A 68 3.01 12.81 2.24
N GLU A 69 2.42 12.39 1.12
CA GLU A 69 1.54 13.26 0.33
C GLU A 69 0.21 13.53 1.03
N LEU A 70 -0.36 12.53 1.70
CA LEU A 70 -1.58 12.69 2.49
C LEU A 70 -1.36 13.62 3.68
N THR A 71 -0.23 13.50 4.39
CA THR A 71 0.11 14.41 5.51
C THR A 71 0.47 15.81 5.05
N LYS A 72 1.20 15.98 3.93
CA LYS A 72 1.49 17.32 3.38
C LYS A 72 0.22 18.06 2.95
N LYS A 73 -0.80 17.36 2.44
CA LYS A 73 -2.08 17.99 2.10
C LYS A 73 -2.92 18.42 3.31
N HIS A 74 -2.65 17.88 4.49
CA HIS A 74 -3.37 18.24 5.72
C HIS A 74 -2.83 19.54 6.35
N ASN A 75 -1.54 19.85 6.20
CA ASN A 75 -0.90 21.04 6.79
C ASN A 75 -0.97 22.31 5.93
N SER A 76 -1.64 22.29 4.78
CA SER A 76 -1.75 23.44 3.88
C SER A 76 -3.18 24.00 3.77
N ARG A 77 -4.05 23.68 4.74
CA ARG A 77 -5.40 24.25 4.85
C ARG A 77 -5.49 25.22 6.01
#